data_AF-A0A3E2VA72-F1
#
_entry.id   AF-A0A3E2VA72-F1
#
_cell.length_a   1.000
_cell.length_b   1.000
_cell.length_c   1.000
_cell.angle_alpha   90.00
_cell.angle_beta   90.00
_cell.angle_gamma   90.00
#
_symmetry.space_group_name_H-M   'P 1'
#
loop_
_entity.id
_entity.type
_entity.pdbx_description
1 polymer ?
#
loop_
_entity_poly.entity_id
_entity_poly.type
_entity_poly.pdbx_seq_one_letter_code
_entity_poly.pdbx_strand_id
1 'polypeptide(L)'
;MKRLMIIGLQPDDAVNYCTEKCDCRRYAFDRILYHRGGRAACERICIPVVDRSGAVTTYLDLPVLFLEANAVYLHLDDGSDVFLSNTQMLLIANEVERLRAEAAGTGLKTLEKWFESGLPTAEDYLEPGDEVDADLIGYFLDVLPPRTNRAGLLQVGGEISTAKDANGRWLPTYLTFKRQGGTWRYAGRCFAGSAEPVQKYQSSLERMMLTRCKLLGTVAQEVEV
;
A
#
# COMPACT_ATOMS: atom_id res chain seq x y z
N MET A 1 7.84 -10.42 -2.71
CA MET A 1 7.72 -9.00 -3.12
C MET A 1 8.55 -8.14 -2.19
N LYS A 2 9.25 -7.11 -2.69
CA LYS A 2 10.04 -6.21 -1.83
C LYS A 2 9.18 -5.08 -1.31
N ARG A 3 8.88 -5.10 0.00
CA ARG A 3 8.19 -4.00 0.70
C ARG A 3 9.10 -3.37 1.74
N LEU A 4 8.86 -2.08 2.02
CA LEU A 4 9.46 -1.41 3.16
C LEU A 4 8.89 -2.00 4.45
N MET A 5 9.77 -2.51 5.32
CA MET A 5 9.43 -2.93 6.67
C MET A 5 10.37 -2.30 7.69
N ILE A 6 9.84 -2.08 8.89
CA ILE A 6 10.59 -1.57 10.03
C ILE A 6 10.77 -2.72 11.01
N ILE A 7 12.03 -3.10 11.26
CA ILE A 7 12.40 -4.20 12.15
C ILE A 7 12.69 -3.66 13.55
N GLY A 8 12.24 -4.38 14.57
CA GLY A 8 12.59 -4.08 15.97
C GLY A 8 11.83 -2.92 16.61
N LEU A 9 10.74 -2.46 15.98
CA LEU A 9 9.84 -1.48 16.58
C LEU A 9 9.00 -2.14 17.68
N GLN A 10 9.05 -1.61 18.90
CA GLN A 10 8.21 -2.06 20.01
C GLN A 10 7.02 -1.11 20.16
N PRO A 11 5.81 -1.61 20.45
CA PRO A 11 4.66 -0.74 20.67
C PRO A 11 4.85 0.13 21.90
N ASP A 12 4.45 1.39 21.79
CA ASP A 12 4.26 2.23 22.97
C ASP A 12 2.98 1.74 23.67
N ASP A 13 3.09 1.46 24.97
CA ASP A 13 2.06 0.77 25.76
C ASP A 13 0.78 1.58 26.00
N ALA A 14 0.78 2.89 25.73
CA ALA A 14 -0.29 3.81 26.11
C ALA A 14 -1.10 4.34 24.92
N VAL A 15 -2.42 4.45 25.10
CA VAL A 15 -3.33 5.14 24.17
C VAL A 15 -3.61 6.53 24.71
N ASN A 16 -3.40 7.56 23.89
CA ASN A 16 -3.70 8.93 24.27
C ASN A 16 -5.09 9.31 23.77
N TYR A 17 -6.06 9.44 24.67
CA TYR A 17 -7.39 9.94 24.34
C TYR A 17 -7.44 11.46 24.46
N CYS A 18 -8.04 12.16 23.50
CA CYS A 18 -8.17 13.62 23.56
C CYS A 18 -9.31 14.10 24.48
N THR A 19 -10.18 13.18 24.91
CA THR A 19 -11.17 13.41 25.97
C THR A 19 -10.81 12.53 27.16
N GLU A 20 -10.75 13.09 28.38
CA GLU A 20 -10.28 12.41 29.59
C GLU A 20 -11.13 11.17 29.92
N LYS A 21 -10.79 10.00 29.36
CA LYS A 21 -11.31 8.69 29.79
C LYS A 21 -10.11 7.77 30.05
N CYS A 22 -9.77 7.64 31.34
CA CYS A 22 -8.92 6.64 32.00
C CYS A 22 -7.78 5.96 31.18
N ASP A 23 -6.54 6.15 31.66
CA ASP A 23 -5.25 5.54 31.25
C ASP A 23 -5.13 4.01 31.39
N CYS A 24 -6.18 3.23 31.12
CA CYS A 24 -6.18 1.78 31.38
C CYS A 24 -6.44 0.90 30.14
N ARG A 25 -6.39 1.48 28.93
CA ARG A 25 -6.61 0.77 27.66
C ARG A 25 -5.32 0.64 26.84
N ARG A 26 -5.17 -0.49 26.14
CA ARG A 26 -4.02 -0.79 25.26
C ARG A 26 -4.49 -1.35 23.92
N TYR A 27 -3.75 -1.11 22.85
CA TYR A 27 -3.99 -1.76 21.56
C TYR A 27 -3.41 -3.17 21.56
N ALA A 28 -4.21 -4.16 21.15
CA ALA A 28 -3.73 -5.50 20.88
C ALA A 28 -3.27 -5.59 19.42
N PHE A 29 -2.08 -5.05 19.12
CA PHE A 29 -1.49 -5.06 17.77
C PHE A 29 -1.20 -6.48 17.25
N ASP A 30 -1.06 -7.45 18.14
CA ASP A 30 -0.96 -8.88 17.82
C ASP A 30 -2.28 -9.49 17.31
N ARG A 31 -3.39 -8.74 17.41
CA ARG A 31 -4.75 -9.15 17.04
C ARG A 31 -5.37 -8.25 15.98
N ILE A 32 -4.54 -7.61 15.14
CA ILE A 32 -5.03 -6.79 14.01
C ILE A 32 -5.89 -7.66 13.10
N LEU A 33 -7.08 -7.17 12.79
CA LEU A 33 -7.96 -7.74 11.78
C LEU A 33 -7.88 -6.87 10.53
N TYR A 34 -7.65 -7.50 9.39
CA TYR A 34 -7.53 -6.82 8.11
C TYR A 34 -8.73 -7.14 7.22
N HIS A 35 -9.38 -6.08 6.77
CA HIS A 35 -10.50 -6.15 5.84
C HIS A 35 -10.03 -5.61 4.50
N ARG A 36 -9.89 -6.52 3.53
CA ARG A 36 -9.52 -6.19 2.15
C ARG A 36 -10.50 -5.17 1.58
N GLY A 37 -9.97 -4.27 0.74
CA GLY A 37 -10.81 -3.39 -0.06
C GLY A 37 -11.58 -4.17 -1.13
N GLY A 38 -12.46 -3.46 -1.82
CA GLY A 38 -13.19 -3.99 -2.95
C GLY A 38 -14.05 -2.92 -3.61
N ARG A 39 -14.86 -3.32 -4.59
CA ARG A 39 -15.69 -2.37 -5.36
C ARG A 39 -16.68 -1.55 -4.51
N ALA A 40 -17.10 -2.09 -3.37
CA ALA A 40 -18.10 -1.48 -2.48
C ALA A 40 -17.55 -1.09 -1.09
N ALA A 41 -16.27 -1.33 -0.82
CA ALA A 41 -15.68 -1.12 0.50
C ALA A 41 -14.22 -0.67 0.40
N CYS A 42 -13.84 0.30 1.23
CA CYS A 42 -12.44 0.67 1.39
C CYS A 42 -11.69 -0.41 2.18
N GLU A 43 -10.38 -0.50 1.98
CA GLU A 43 -9.47 -1.29 2.81
C GLU A 43 -9.44 -0.74 4.25
N ARG A 44 -9.54 -1.63 5.24
CA ARG A 44 -9.61 -1.26 6.66
C ARG A 44 -8.79 -2.19 7.55
N ILE A 45 -8.38 -1.66 8.68
CA ILE A 45 -7.83 -2.43 9.80
C ILE A 45 -8.64 -2.17 11.06
N CYS A 46 -8.95 -3.24 11.78
CA CYS A 46 -9.60 -3.20 13.07
C CYS A 46 -8.64 -3.70 14.14
N ILE A 47 -8.36 -2.89 15.15
CA ILE A 47 -7.46 -3.23 16.25
C ILE A 47 -8.24 -3.30 17.54
N PRO A 48 -8.28 -4.45 18.25
CA PRO A 48 -8.92 -4.53 19.54
C PRO A 48 -8.26 -3.59 20.55
N VAL A 49 -9.08 -2.86 21.29
CA VAL A 49 -8.67 -2.04 22.44
C VAL A 49 -9.05 -2.79 23.71
N VAL A 50 -8.04 -3.22 24.46
CA VAL A 50 -8.21 -4.07 25.64
C VAL A 50 -8.01 -3.29 26.93
N ASP A 51 -8.72 -3.68 27.99
CA ASP A 51 -8.47 -3.17 29.34
C ASP A 51 -7.30 -3.87 30.04
N ARG A 52 -7.05 -3.56 31.32
CA ARG A 52 -5.98 -4.18 32.13
C ARG A 52 -6.14 -5.70 32.31
N SER A 53 -7.36 -6.23 32.17
CA SER A 53 -7.62 -7.67 32.24
C SER A 53 -7.37 -8.38 30.91
N GLY A 54 -7.18 -7.63 29.81
CA GLY A 54 -7.08 -8.15 28.45
C GLY A 54 -8.43 -8.32 27.75
N ALA A 55 -9.54 -7.94 28.39
CA ALA A 55 -10.86 -7.98 27.79
C ALA A 55 -11.00 -6.88 26.74
N VAL A 56 -11.57 -7.21 25.58
CA VAL A 56 -11.84 -6.23 24.51
C VAL A 56 -12.96 -5.31 24.95
N THR A 57 -12.69 -4.01 24.96
CA THR A 57 -13.65 -2.96 25.37
C THR A 57 -14.22 -2.21 24.18
N THR A 58 -13.44 -2.03 23.13
CA THR A 58 -13.83 -1.39 21.87
C THR A 58 -12.84 -1.79 20.77
N TYR A 59 -13.01 -1.25 19.57
CA TYR A 59 -12.11 -1.43 18.44
C TYR A 59 -11.69 -0.06 17.90
N LEU A 60 -10.43 0.04 17.49
CA LEU A 60 -10.01 1.05 16.54
C LEU A 60 -10.24 0.50 15.14
N ASP A 61 -11.34 0.90 14.50
CA ASP A 61 -11.64 0.59 13.11
C ASP A 61 -11.22 1.75 12.20
N LEU A 62 -10.22 1.51 11.36
CA LEU A 62 -9.49 2.53 10.62
C LEU A 62 -9.44 2.19 9.13
N PRO A 63 -10.03 3.01 8.24
CA PRO A 63 -9.70 2.93 6.82
C PRO A 63 -8.20 3.16 6.62
N VAL A 64 -7.53 2.32 5.82
CA VAL A 64 -6.09 2.45 5.54
C VAL A 64 -5.76 3.80 4.88
N LEU A 65 -6.71 4.37 4.12
CA LEU A 65 -6.60 5.72 3.56
C LEU A 65 -6.29 6.80 4.61
N PHE A 66 -6.78 6.67 5.84
CA PHE A 66 -6.47 7.64 6.90
C PHE A 66 -5.02 7.51 7.39
N LEU A 67 -4.45 6.30 7.42
CA LEU A 67 -3.02 6.11 7.65
C LEU A 67 -2.20 6.76 6.53
N GLU A 68 -2.59 6.51 5.28
CA GLU A 68 -1.93 7.09 4.09
C GLU A 68 -2.00 8.62 4.08
N ALA A 69 -3.13 9.19 4.52
CA ALA A 69 -3.33 10.62 4.67
C ALA A 69 -2.67 11.20 5.93
N ASN A 70 -1.92 10.39 6.69
CA ASN A 70 -1.21 10.79 7.89
C ASN A 70 -2.13 11.30 9.01
N ALA A 71 -3.38 10.83 9.05
CA ALA A 71 -4.35 11.19 10.08
C ALA A 71 -3.94 10.55 11.42
N VAL A 72 -3.56 11.40 12.37
CA VAL A 72 -3.16 11.00 13.73
C VAL A 72 -4.31 11.07 14.74
N TYR A 73 -5.35 11.85 14.43
CA TYR A 73 -6.55 12.02 15.26
C TYR A 73 -7.70 11.23 14.64
N LEU A 74 -8.29 10.33 15.42
CA LEU A 74 -9.32 9.40 14.97
C LEU A 74 -10.49 9.40 15.95
N HIS A 75 -11.71 9.26 15.43
CA HIS A 75 -12.93 9.12 16.24
C HIS A 75 -13.29 7.64 16.33
N LEU A 76 -13.49 7.13 17.54
CA LEU A 76 -13.96 5.77 17.78
C LEU A 76 -15.50 5.71 17.81
N ASP A 77 -16.03 4.50 17.61
CA ASP A 77 -17.48 4.23 17.64
C ASP A 77 -18.13 4.54 19.00
N ASP A 78 -17.34 4.50 20.09
CA ASP A 78 -17.80 4.86 21.44
C ASP A 78 -17.81 6.38 21.70
N GLY A 79 -17.55 7.18 20.65
CA GLY A 79 -17.53 8.64 20.67
C GLY A 79 -16.27 9.26 21.26
N SER A 80 -15.24 8.45 21.54
CA SER A 80 -13.95 8.96 22.03
C SER A 80 -12.99 9.33 20.90
N ASP A 81 -12.14 10.30 21.18
CA ASP A 81 -11.08 10.75 20.28
C ASP A 81 -9.75 10.09 20.66
N VAL A 82 -9.03 9.59 19.67
CA VAL A 82 -7.76 8.89 19.83
C VAL A 82 -6.65 9.63 19.08
N PHE A 83 -5.48 9.69 19.72
CA PHE A 83 -4.22 10.06 19.08
C PHE A 83 -3.27 8.85 19.00
N LEU A 84 -2.84 8.51 17.78
CA LEU A 84 -1.83 7.46 17.56
C LEU A 84 -0.41 8.02 17.57
N SER A 85 0.49 7.39 18.34
CA SER A 85 1.90 7.75 18.31
C SER A 85 2.55 7.40 16.96
N ASN A 86 3.71 8.01 16.66
CA ASN A 86 4.48 7.65 15.47
C ASN A 86 4.80 6.14 15.42
N THR A 87 5.17 5.56 16.56
CA THR A 87 5.46 4.13 16.72
C THR A 87 4.23 3.28 16.39
N GLN A 88 3.08 3.61 16.96
CA GLN A 88 1.83 2.88 16.74
C GLN A 88 1.41 2.93 15.26
N MET A 89 1.49 4.09 14.61
CA MET A 89 1.17 4.21 13.19
C MET A 89 2.12 3.40 12.30
N LEU A 90 3.40 3.33 12.64
CA LEU A 90 4.38 2.52 11.91
C LEU A 90 4.14 1.02 12.08
N LEU A 91 3.76 0.57 13.28
CA LEU A 91 3.39 -0.84 13.52
C LEU A 91 2.19 -1.26 12.68
N ILE A 92 1.16 -0.41 12.65
CA ILE A 92 -0.03 -0.64 11.84
C ILE A 92 0.35 -0.68 10.35
N ALA A 93 1.11 0.31 9.87
CA ALA A 93 1.49 0.41 8.47
C ALA A 93 2.37 -0.76 8.01
N ASN A 94 3.32 -1.20 8.85
CA ASN A 94 4.12 -2.41 8.62
C ASN A 94 3.22 -3.64 8.39
N GLU A 95 2.23 -3.85 9.24
CA GLU A 95 1.34 -5.00 9.15
C GLU A 95 0.46 -4.92 7.90
N VAL A 96 -0.03 -3.72 7.55
CA VAL A 96 -0.77 -3.50 6.30
C VAL A 96 0.10 -3.81 5.09
N GLU A 97 1.35 -3.33 5.02
CA GLU A 97 2.26 -3.65 3.90
C GLU A 97 2.56 -5.16 3.82
N ARG A 98 2.71 -5.85 4.96
CA ARG A 98 2.84 -7.31 5.01
C ARG A 98 1.63 -8.01 4.40
N LEU A 99 0.43 -7.60 4.82
CA LEU A 99 -0.84 -8.19 4.38
C LEU A 99 -1.16 -7.88 2.93
N ARG A 100 -0.84 -6.66 2.45
CA ARG A 100 -0.91 -6.29 1.03
C ARG A 100 0.03 -7.16 0.21
N ALA A 101 1.22 -7.49 0.75
CA ALA A 101 2.15 -8.38 0.08
C ALA A 101 1.66 -9.82 -0.04
N GLU A 102 1.09 -10.34 1.04
CA GLU A 102 0.42 -11.63 1.03
C GLU A 102 -0.75 -11.66 0.03
N ALA A 103 -1.57 -10.61 0.00
CA ALA A 103 -2.72 -10.49 -0.91
C ALA A 103 -2.31 -10.36 -2.39
N ALA A 104 -1.19 -9.69 -2.69
CA ALA A 104 -0.67 -9.60 -4.05
C ALA A 104 -0.26 -10.98 -4.59
N GLY A 105 0.24 -11.85 -3.71
CA GLY A 105 0.66 -13.20 -4.03
C GLY A 105 1.85 -13.26 -5.00
N THR A 106 2.24 -14.49 -5.34
CA THR A 106 3.34 -14.78 -6.27
C THR A 106 2.85 -15.56 -7.49
N GLY A 107 3.67 -15.60 -8.54
CA GLY A 107 3.36 -16.33 -9.78
C GLY A 107 2.61 -15.48 -10.81
N LEU A 108 1.88 -16.14 -11.71
CA LEU A 108 1.12 -15.47 -12.78
C LEU A 108 0.08 -14.51 -12.19
N LYS A 109 0.18 -13.25 -12.59
CA LYS A 109 -0.72 -12.17 -12.21
C LYS A 109 -1.91 -12.12 -13.17
N THR A 110 -3.11 -12.13 -12.62
CA THR A 110 -4.35 -12.23 -13.40
C THR A 110 -5.30 -11.11 -13.00
N LEU A 111 -6.17 -10.69 -13.91
CA LEU A 111 -7.19 -9.67 -13.61
C LEU A 111 -8.11 -10.10 -12.45
N GLU A 112 -8.55 -11.37 -12.43
CA GLU A 112 -9.41 -11.92 -11.39
C GLU A 112 -8.77 -11.83 -10.00
N LYS A 113 -7.57 -12.40 -9.84
CA LYS A 113 -6.81 -12.31 -8.58
C LYS A 113 -6.51 -10.87 -8.15
N TRP A 114 -6.30 -9.94 -9.07
CA TRP A 114 -6.14 -8.54 -8.70
C TRP A 114 -7.40 -8.01 -8.02
N PHE A 115 -8.58 -8.25 -8.59
CA PHE A 115 -9.83 -7.83 -7.97
C PHE A 115 -10.13 -8.56 -6.65
N GLU A 116 -9.82 -9.85 -6.55
CA GLU A 116 -9.96 -10.62 -5.30
C GLU A 116 -8.97 -10.20 -4.20
N SER A 117 -7.80 -9.68 -4.58
CA SER A 117 -6.80 -9.19 -3.63
C SER A 117 -7.31 -7.98 -2.84
N GLY A 118 -8.23 -7.20 -3.42
CA GLY A 118 -8.74 -5.96 -2.84
C GLY A 118 -7.71 -4.83 -2.77
N LEU A 119 -6.57 -4.96 -3.47
CA LEU A 119 -5.51 -3.96 -3.50
C LEU A 119 -5.95 -2.72 -4.30
N PRO A 120 -5.62 -1.50 -3.83
CA PRO A 120 -6.22 -0.29 -4.36
C PRO A 120 -5.71 0.11 -5.74
N THR A 121 -4.48 -0.28 -6.11
CA THR A 121 -3.88 0.05 -7.41
C THR A 121 -3.24 -1.16 -8.06
N ALA A 122 -3.04 -1.07 -9.39
CA ALA A 122 -2.30 -2.09 -10.14
C ALA A 122 -0.85 -2.18 -9.67
N GLU A 123 -0.27 -1.06 -9.24
CA GLU A 123 1.11 -0.99 -8.75
C GLU A 123 1.28 -1.56 -7.34
N ASP A 124 0.19 -1.68 -6.57
CA ASP A 124 0.18 -2.45 -5.32
C ASP A 124 0.14 -3.96 -5.59
N TYR A 125 -0.43 -4.38 -6.71
CA TYR A 125 -0.59 -5.79 -7.09
C TYR A 125 0.61 -6.34 -7.90
N LEU A 126 1.25 -5.51 -8.72
CA LEU A 126 2.28 -5.89 -9.68
C LEU A 126 3.67 -5.37 -9.30
N GLU A 127 4.68 -6.23 -9.41
CA GLU A 127 6.10 -5.88 -9.37
C GLU A 127 6.72 -5.95 -10.78
N PRO A 128 7.69 -5.06 -11.10
CA PRO A 128 8.42 -5.16 -12.36
C PRO A 128 9.03 -6.55 -12.55
N GLY A 129 8.72 -7.18 -13.68
CA GLY A 129 9.10 -8.55 -14.01
C GLY A 129 7.97 -9.56 -13.89
N ASP A 130 6.88 -9.23 -13.18
CA ASP A 130 5.73 -10.11 -13.05
C ASP A 130 5.13 -10.47 -14.41
N GLU A 131 4.91 -11.76 -14.63
CA GLU A 131 4.17 -12.25 -15.78
C GLU A 131 2.67 -12.04 -15.57
N VAL A 132 1.98 -11.57 -16.61
CA VAL A 132 0.56 -11.23 -16.58
C VAL A 132 -0.21 -12.00 -17.64
N ASP A 133 -1.48 -12.30 -17.35
CA ASP A 133 -2.37 -12.94 -18.31
C ASP A 133 -2.92 -11.96 -19.38
N ALA A 134 -3.58 -12.53 -20.39
CA ALA A 134 -4.16 -11.77 -21.48
C ALA A 134 -5.33 -10.89 -21.02
N ASP A 135 -6.09 -11.31 -20.01
CA ASP A 135 -7.25 -10.59 -19.51
C ASP A 135 -6.84 -9.31 -18.78
N LEU A 136 -5.75 -9.33 -18.01
CA LEU A 136 -5.19 -8.12 -17.39
C LEU A 136 -4.72 -7.13 -18.47
N ILE A 137 -4.09 -7.62 -19.54
CA ILE A 137 -3.67 -6.80 -20.67
C ILE A 137 -4.90 -6.21 -21.40
N GLY A 138 -5.92 -7.02 -21.63
CA GLY A 138 -7.19 -6.59 -22.24
C GLY A 138 -7.86 -5.47 -21.43
N TYR A 139 -7.95 -5.64 -20.11
CA TYR A 139 -8.49 -4.63 -19.20
C TYR A 139 -7.81 -3.27 -19.39
N PHE A 140 -6.47 -3.23 -19.41
CA PHE A 140 -5.74 -1.96 -19.57
C PHE A 140 -5.82 -1.36 -20.98
N LEU A 141 -6.14 -2.16 -22.01
CA LEU A 141 -6.41 -1.65 -23.35
C LEU A 141 -7.78 -0.95 -23.43
N ASP A 142 -8.75 -1.38 -22.62
CA ASP A 142 -10.14 -0.91 -22.66
C ASP A 142 -10.43 0.25 -21.69
N VAL A 143 -9.58 0.48 -20.69
CA VAL A 143 -9.77 1.56 -19.71
C VAL A 143 -9.62 2.95 -20.34
N LEU A 144 -8.54 3.18 -21.09
CA LEU A 144 -8.24 4.43 -21.79
C LEU A 144 -7.46 4.12 -23.07
N PRO A 145 -7.58 4.94 -24.15
CA PRO A 145 -6.77 4.77 -25.34
C PRO A 145 -5.27 4.67 -24.98
N PRO A 146 -4.58 3.58 -25.36
CA PRO A 146 -3.23 3.33 -24.91
C PRO A 146 -2.27 4.40 -25.42
N ARG A 147 -1.29 4.78 -24.59
CA ARG A 147 -0.24 5.71 -25.02
C ARG A 147 0.61 5.12 -26.14
N THR A 148 0.90 3.83 -26.02
CA THR A 148 1.63 3.01 -26.99
C THR A 148 1.01 1.62 -27.03
N ASN A 149 0.70 1.12 -28.22
CA ASN A 149 0.27 -0.26 -28.42
C ASN A 149 0.98 -0.83 -29.65
N ARG A 150 2.03 -1.63 -29.42
CA ARG A 150 2.84 -2.30 -30.45
C ARG A 150 2.99 -3.77 -30.09
N ALA A 151 3.39 -4.58 -31.06
CA ALA A 151 3.51 -6.05 -30.92
C ALA A 151 4.31 -6.54 -29.69
N GLY A 152 5.20 -5.71 -29.13
CA GLY A 152 6.03 -6.03 -27.97
C GLY A 152 5.89 -5.09 -26.76
N LEU A 153 5.06 -4.05 -26.86
CA LEU A 153 5.02 -2.96 -25.87
C LEU A 153 3.60 -2.40 -25.77
N LEU A 154 3.06 -2.42 -24.55
CA LEU A 154 1.83 -1.74 -24.17
C LEU A 154 2.16 -0.69 -23.12
N GLN A 155 1.73 0.54 -23.35
CA GLN A 155 1.70 1.59 -22.34
C GLN A 155 0.25 2.03 -22.17
N VAL A 156 -0.25 1.88 -20.96
CA VAL A 156 -1.65 2.18 -20.61
C VAL A 156 -1.93 3.66 -20.87
N GLY A 157 -3.17 3.96 -21.23
CA GLY A 157 -3.63 5.33 -21.40
C GLY A 157 -3.64 6.10 -20.08
N GLY A 158 -3.40 7.42 -20.17
CA GLY A 158 -3.28 8.30 -19.00
C GLY A 158 -1.86 8.30 -18.41
N GLU A 159 -1.38 9.48 -18.02
CA GLU A 159 -0.15 9.57 -17.24
C GLU A 159 -0.39 9.01 -15.84
N ILE A 160 0.55 8.20 -15.33
CA ILE A 160 0.46 7.66 -13.95
C ILE A 160 1.29 8.48 -12.95
N SER A 161 2.36 9.12 -13.43
CA SER A 161 3.28 9.94 -12.65
C SER A 161 4.20 10.73 -13.59
N THR A 162 5.11 11.53 -13.03
CA THR A 162 6.19 12.19 -13.77
C THR A 162 7.56 11.85 -13.18
N ALA A 163 8.59 11.84 -14.03
CA ALA A 163 9.98 11.65 -13.63
C ALA A 163 10.91 12.56 -14.44
N LYS A 164 12.09 12.87 -13.90
CA LYS A 164 13.11 13.63 -14.63
C LYS A 164 13.85 12.75 -15.63
N ASP A 165 14.00 13.22 -16.86
CA ASP A 165 14.88 12.61 -17.84
C ASP A 165 16.37 12.91 -17.53
N ALA A 166 17.27 12.38 -18.36
CA ALA A 166 18.71 12.61 -18.24
C ALA A 166 19.12 14.10 -18.36
N ASN A 167 18.26 14.95 -18.95
CA ASN A 167 18.46 16.39 -19.08
C ASN A 167 17.77 17.18 -17.95
N GLY A 168 17.20 16.51 -16.97
CA GLY A 168 16.49 17.11 -15.84
C GLY A 168 15.08 17.60 -16.14
N ARG A 169 14.52 17.31 -17.32
CA ARG A 169 13.16 17.69 -17.71
C ARG A 169 12.14 16.71 -17.14
N TRP A 170 11.07 17.23 -16.57
CA TRP A 170 9.95 16.42 -16.11
C TRP A 170 9.15 15.90 -17.30
N LEU A 171 9.07 14.57 -17.42
CA LEU A 171 8.30 13.88 -18.45
C LEU A 171 7.27 12.95 -17.82
N PRO A 172 6.12 12.74 -18.46
CA PRO A 172 5.13 11.78 -18.00
C PRO A 172 5.65 10.36 -18.10
N THR A 173 5.21 9.53 -17.15
CA THR A 173 5.45 8.10 -17.11
C THR A 173 4.13 7.35 -17.22
N TYR A 174 4.20 6.12 -17.71
CA TYR A 174 3.05 5.29 -18.00
C TYR A 174 3.23 3.90 -17.40
N LEU A 175 2.14 3.31 -16.91
CA LEU A 175 2.08 1.90 -16.57
C LEU A 175 2.40 1.09 -17.84
N THR A 176 3.47 0.30 -17.80
CA THR A 176 4.04 -0.32 -19.00
C THR A 176 4.12 -1.82 -18.89
N PHE A 177 3.74 -2.53 -19.95
CA PHE A 177 3.93 -3.96 -20.12
C PHE A 177 4.79 -4.22 -21.36
N LYS A 178 5.70 -5.18 -21.26
CA LYS A 178 6.56 -5.59 -22.38
C LYS A 178 6.46 -7.09 -22.61
N ARG A 179 6.61 -7.50 -23.86
CA ARG A 179 6.66 -8.92 -24.22
C ARG A 179 8.08 -9.45 -24.05
N GLN A 180 8.21 -10.54 -23.31
CA GLN A 180 9.49 -11.21 -23.09
C GLN A 180 9.26 -12.72 -23.08
N GLY A 181 9.96 -13.48 -23.95
CA GLY A 181 9.77 -14.93 -24.02
C GLY A 181 8.37 -15.37 -24.46
N GLY A 182 7.64 -14.53 -25.21
CA GLY A 182 6.28 -14.81 -25.67
C GLY A 182 5.17 -14.43 -24.68
N THR A 183 5.51 -14.11 -23.43
CA THR A 183 4.55 -13.68 -22.40
C THR A 183 4.61 -12.17 -22.16
N TRP A 184 3.54 -11.60 -21.62
CA TRP A 184 3.51 -10.20 -21.20
C TRP A 184 4.05 -10.09 -19.77
N ARG A 185 4.90 -9.08 -19.54
CA ARG A 185 5.44 -8.78 -18.22
C ARG A 185 5.26 -7.33 -17.87
N TYR A 186 4.94 -7.04 -16.61
CA TYR A 186 4.91 -5.69 -16.09
C TYR A 186 6.33 -5.12 -16.07
N ALA A 187 6.52 -3.93 -16.66
CA ALA A 187 7.82 -3.27 -16.77
C ALA A 187 8.00 -2.14 -15.74
N GLY A 188 6.93 -1.73 -15.05
CA GLY A 188 6.94 -0.59 -14.14
C GLY A 188 6.50 0.72 -14.82
N ARG A 189 6.95 1.84 -14.24
CA ARG A 189 6.72 3.20 -14.76
C ARG A 189 7.79 3.57 -15.76
N CYS A 190 7.42 3.69 -17.04
CA CYS A 190 8.36 4.00 -18.12
C CYS A 190 7.98 5.32 -18.83
N PHE A 191 8.95 6.01 -19.42
CA PHE A 191 8.68 7.09 -20.35
C PHE A 191 7.99 6.58 -21.63
N ALA A 192 7.31 7.48 -22.35
CA ALA A 192 6.64 7.13 -23.60
C ALA A 192 7.60 6.43 -24.60
N GLY A 193 7.17 5.29 -25.13
CA GLY A 193 7.91 4.45 -26.07
C GLY A 193 9.04 3.61 -25.47
N SER A 194 9.35 3.75 -24.18
CA SER A 194 10.34 2.96 -23.46
C SER A 194 9.72 1.75 -22.77
N ALA A 195 10.54 0.74 -22.50
CA ALA A 195 10.22 -0.45 -21.71
C ALA A 195 11.13 -0.60 -20.47
N GLU A 196 11.91 0.45 -20.19
CA GLU A 196 12.82 0.54 -19.04
C GLU A 196 12.20 1.42 -17.94
N PRO A 197 12.08 0.91 -16.71
CA PRO A 197 11.51 1.67 -15.61
C PRO A 197 12.43 2.81 -15.20
N VAL A 198 11.84 3.98 -14.92
CA VAL A 198 12.58 5.20 -14.56
C VAL A 198 12.31 5.66 -13.12
N GLN A 199 11.37 5.01 -12.46
CA GLN A 199 11.00 5.27 -11.08
C GLN A 199 10.50 3.99 -10.45
N LYS A 200 10.96 3.70 -9.23
CA LYS A 200 10.36 2.65 -8.39
C LYS A 200 9.02 3.15 -7.88
N TYR A 201 7.98 2.31 -7.96
CA TYR A 201 6.71 2.59 -7.31
C TYR A 201 6.93 2.67 -5.79
N GLN A 202 6.31 3.67 -5.17
CA GLN A 202 6.28 3.79 -3.72
C GLN A 202 4.85 4.14 -3.32
N SER A 203 4.25 3.31 -2.46
CA SER A 203 2.87 3.50 -2.02
C SER A 203 2.74 4.78 -1.16
N SER A 204 1.53 5.31 -1.03
CA SER A 204 1.28 6.42 -0.08
C SER A 204 1.59 6.01 1.36
N LEU A 205 1.33 4.74 1.70
CA LEU A 205 1.62 4.18 3.01
C LEU A 205 3.13 4.11 3.27
N GLU A 206 3.91 3.63 2.31
CA GLU A 206 5.38 3.60 2.40
C GLU A 206 5.98 5.01 2.55
N ARG A 207 5.44 6.01 1.84
CA ARG A 207 5.86 7.41 1.99
C ARG A 207 5.56 7.96 3.39
N MET A 208 4.39 7.62 3.93
CA MET A 208 4.03 7.96 5.30
C MET A 208 4.98 7.29 6.29
N MET A 209 5.29 6.01 6.10
CA MET A 209 6.23 5.26 6.95
C MET A 209 7.62 5.91 6.96
N LEU A 210 8.19 6.21 5.79
CA LEU A 210 9.50 6.88 5.71
C LEU A 210 9.51 8.25 6.40
N THR A 211 8.42 8.99 6.33
CA THR A 211 8.29 10.29 7.01
C THR A 211 8.35 10.12 8.53
N ARG A 212 7.67 9.11 9.08
CA ARG A 212 7.68 8.82 10.52
C ARG A 212 8.99 8.21 11.00
N CYS A 213 9.64 7.37 10.19
CA CYS A 213 10.99 6.88 10.49
C CYS A 213 11.97 8.03 10.73
N LYS A 214 11.92 9.07 9.89
CA LYS A 214 12.74 10.27 10.08
C LYS A 214 12.44 11.00 11.39
N LEU A 215 11.17 11.08 11.79
CA LEU A 215 10.78 11.72 13.06
C LEU A 215 11.23 10.93 14.29
N LEU A 216 11.28 9.60 14.19
CA LEU A 216 11.70 8.72 15.29
C LEU A 216 13.21 8.43 15.30
N GLY A 217 13.95 8.83 14.27
CA GLY A 217 15.34 8.41 14.09
C GLY A 217 15.50 6.90 13.84
N THR A 218 14.46 6.23 13.34
CA THR A 218 14.48 4.80 13.00
C THR A 218 14.78 4.59 11.52
N VAL A 219 15.31 3.42 11.18
CA VAL A 219 15.66 3.06 9.79
C VAL A 219 14.64 2.05 9.26
N ALA A 220 14.00 2.38 8.13
CA ALA A 220 13.22 1.42 7.35
C ALA A 220 14.16 0.64 6.42
N GLN A 221 13.88 -0.65 6.25
CA GLN A 221 14.64 -1.53 5.36
C GLN A 221 13.70 -2.19 4.36
N GLU A 222 14.15 -2.37 3.13
CA GLU A 222 13.43 -3.21 2.18
C GLU A 222 13.70 -4.67 2.51
N VAL A 223 12.63 -5.44 2.66
CA VAL A 223 12.72 -6.88 2.91
C VAL A 223 11.94 -7.63 1.84
N GLU A 224 12.41 -8.82 1.50
CA GLU A 224 11.62 -9.76 0.70
C GLU A 224 10.57 -10.38 1.61
N VAL A 225 9.31 -10.06 1.33
CA VAL A 225 8.11 -10.64 1.95
C VAL A 225 7.63 -11.80 1.10
#